data_AF-A0A2W5TBE2-F1
#
_entry.id   AF-A0A2W5TBE2-F1
#
_cell.length_a   1.000
_cell.length_b   1.000
_cell.length_c   1.000
_cell.angle_alpha   90.00
_cell.angle_beta   90.00
_cell.angle_gamma   90.00
#
_symmetry.space_group_name_H-M   'P 1'
#
loop_
_entity.id
_entity.type
_entity.pdbx_description
1 polymer ?
#
loop_
_entity_poly.entity_id
_entity_poly.type
_entity_poly.pdbx_seq_one_letter_code
_entity_poly.pdbx_strand_id
1 'polypeptide(L)'
;MKFMSRAVLLLVGSLTACGPTEDVTGKTEQQRDEIVGGTIANGDPAVVAIAIRYGPGYVSLCTGTLIAPKTVLTAAHCIYAYGRNAQYYVTVGTVAATSTQAVQITEQIAHPSYSRNGNVWDFGVLRLAQPLSGVTPITMNERAMTNALVGQTIRHVGFGITSGNAEDSGTKREVSFPLRSVQQLTIESGAQGKQTCSGDSGGPGFMVMPGDTRETLVGVVSYGDEDCIYGGYDGRVDQAASWVKTTMARWEAPTCDYDGVCLPGCAPIDQDCACASDGVCDAECADPALDADCPRDCIRNNVCSQQACGRPDEDCVAPGDGCIAAAQCLSRLCINDLQNSATYCSTACDAATPCPANLTCTQGRCIKPQRPTRQLFEGCSSAEFCVDSICTGPANGIRRCVKSCVVQGDCDAGSVCEAGGDSRRYCRPADVRFTPVTVKAASLIIGNQLADGCSVAGGSAGLWFLGALLLRRRRARN
;
A
#
# COMPACT_ATOMS: atom_id res chain seq x y z
N MET A 1 42.56 -21.39 83.56
CA MET A 1 43.52 -20.40 84.08
C MET A 1 43.40 -19.12 83.26
N LYS A 2 43.36 -17.99 83.95
CA LYS A 2 43.15 -16.61 83.46
C LYS A 2 44.29 -16.12 82.55
N PHE A 3 44.02 -15.28 81.55
CA PHE A 3 44.37 -13.84 81.51
C PHE A 3 44.42 -13.23 80.07
N MET A 4 43.56 -12.21 79.87
CA MET A 4 43.75 -10.89 79.24
C MET A 4 44.47 -10.71 77.87
N SER A 5 43.67 -10.24 76.90
CA SER A 5 43.68 -8.88 76.29
C SER A 5 45.02 -8.18 76.01
N ARG A 6 45.25 -7.76 74.75
CA ARG A 6 45.70 -6.39 74.40
C ARG A 6 45.60 -6.08 72.90
N ALA A 7 44.85 -5.03 72.60
CA ALA A 7 44.90 -4.29 71.34
C ALA A 7 46.17 -3.42 71.28
N VAL A 8 46.72 -3.24 70.08
CA VAL A 8 47.67 -2.18 69.73
C VAL A 8 47.24 -1.57 68.40
N LEU A 9 47.08 -0.25 68.42
CA LEU A 9 46.69 0.61 67.31
C LEU A 9 47.90 1.51 66.95
N LEU A 10 47.99 1.88 65.66
CA LEU A 10 48.70 3.03 65.05
C LEU A 10 50.23 2.95 64.83
N LEU A 11 50.67 3.07 63.55
CA LEU A 11 51.04 4.33 62.86
C LEU A 11 51.98 4.06 61.66
N VAL A 12 51.50 4.27 60.42
CA VAL A 12 52.29 4.66 59.23
C VAL A 12 51.27 5.37 58.33
N GLY A 13 51.38 6.60 57.85
CA GLY A 13 52.54 7.44 57.52
C GLY A 13 52.23 8.01 56.12
N SER A 14 51.63 9.18 56.07
CA SER A 14 51.16 9.85 54.84
C SER A 14 52.33 10.36 54.01
N LEU A 15 52.40 9.97 52.74
CA LEU A 15 53.16 10.66 51.70
C LEU A 15 52.21 10.99 50.55
N THR A 16 51.88 12.28 50.45
CA THR A 16 51.20 12.92 49.31
C THR A 16 52.19 13.08 48.17
N ALA A 17 51.91 12.46 47.03
CA ALA A 17 52.53 12.79 45.74
C ALA A 17 51.43 13.23 44.77
N CYS A 18 51.44 14.51 44.41
CA CYS A 18 50.68 15.05 43.28
C CYS A 18 51.38 14.62 41.97
N GLY A 19 50.69 13.83 41.16
CA GLY A 19 50.99 13.61 39.75
C GLY A 19 49.85 14.16 38.88
N PRO A 20 50.13 14.65 37.66
CA PRO A 20 49.17 15.38 36.85
C PRO A 20 48.04 14.49 36.34
N THR A 21 46.89 15.12 36.14
CA THR A 21 45.64 14.60 35.59
C THR A 21 45.83 14.10 34.17
N GLU A 22 45.63 12.80 33.94
CA GLU A 22 45.24 12.28 32.63
C GLU A 22 43.74 12.01 32.62
N ASP A 23 43.09 12.74 31.75
CA ASP A 23 41.69 12.63 31.37
C ASP A 23 41.50 11.33 30.59
N VAL A 24 41.03 10.27 31.26
CA VAL A 24 40.57 9.06 30.58
C VAL A 24 39.07 9.19 30.33
N THR A 25 38.74 9.98 29.32
CA THR A 25 37.56 9.73 28.50
C THR A 25 37.78 8.42 27.74
N GLY A 26 36.79 7.54 27.81
CA GLY A 26 36.82 6.25 27.11
C GLY A 26 36.62 5.04 28.02
N LYS A 27 35.51 5.02 28.79
CA LYS A 27 34.87 3.73 29.06
C LYS A 27 34.13 3.35 27.79
N THR A 28 34.84 2.62 26.93
CA THR A 28 34.26 1.78 25.90
C THR A 28 33.11 1.01 26.53
N GLU A 29 31.93 1.08 25.90
CA GLU A 29 30.82 0.20 26.24
C GLU A 29 31.35 -1.24 26.24
N GLN A 30 31.48 -1.83 27.43
CA GLN A 30 31.71 -3.25 27.57
C GLN A 30 30.47 -3.93 27.02
N GLN A 31 30.57 -4.36 25.76
CA GLN A 31 29.63 -5.26 25.12
C GLN A 31 29.47 -6.49 26.01
N ARG A 32 28.29 -6.64 26.59
CA ARG A 32 27.90 -7.78 27.44
C ARG A 32 27.28 -8.83 26.52
N ASP A 33 27.97 -9.97 26.43
CA ASP A 33 27.64 -11.09 25.56
C ASP A 33 26.75 -12.09 26.29
N GLU A 34 25.69 -12.57 25.63
CA GLU A 34 24.70 -13.50 26.21
C GLU A 34 24.32 -14.68 25.27
N ILE A 35 23.57 -15.70 25.72
CA ILE A 35 23.97 -17.11 25.47
C ILE A 35 25.40 -17.30 25.99
N VAL A 36 25.71 -18.39 26.71
CA VAL A 36 27.06 -18.53 27.29
C VAL A 36 28.08 -18.45 26.14
N GLY A 37 28.93 -17.42 26.13
CA GLY A 37 29.89 -17.16 25.06
C GLY A 37 29.31 -16.86 23.67
N GLY A 38 28.05 -16.44 23.58
CA GLY A 38 27.34 -16.05 22.37
C GLY A 38 27.37 -14.54 22.10
N THR A 39 26.91 -14.11 20.93
CA THR A 39 26.90 -12.70 20.52
C THR A 39 25.49 -12.24 20.16
N ILE A 40 25.22 -10.92 20.25
CA ILE A 40 23.95 -10.32 19.84
C ILE A 40 23.59 -10.71 18.40
N ALA A 41 22.42 -11.33 18.23
CA ALA A 41 21.91 -11.77 16.95
C ALA A 41 20.84 -10.79 16.46
N ASN A 42 21.23 -9.94 15.51
CA ASN A 42 20.31 -9.00 14.84
C ASN A 42 19.54 -9.64 13.67
N GLY A 43 19.92 -10.86 13.27
CA GLY A 43 19.31 -11.64 12.19
C GLY A 43 18.23 -12.61 12.67
N ASP A 44 17.96 -13.63 11.85
CA ASP A 44 17.04 -14.75 12.12
C ASP A 44 15.66 -14.31 12.63
N PRO A 45 14.85 -13.57 11.83
CA PRO A 45 13.53 -13.12 12.26
C PRO A 45 12.56 -14.26 12.54
N ALA A 46 12.83 -15.47 12.01
CA ALA A 46 12.08 -16.68 12.29
C ALA A 46 12.38 -17.30 13.66
N VAL A 47 13.46 -16.87 14.33
CA VAL A 47 13.74 -17.22 15.72
C VAL A 47 13.05 -16.20 16.61
N VAL A 48 12.09 -16.69 17.38
CA VAL A 48 11.12 -15.87 18.07
C VAL A 48 11.09 -16.15 19.56
N ALA A 49 10.78 -15.14 20.36
CA ALA A 49 10.57 -15.31 21.79
C ALA A 49 9.12 -15.71 22.05
N ILE A 50 8.92 -16.77 22.83
CA ILE A 50 7.62 -17.14 23.40
C ILE A 50 7.49 -16.40 24.71
N ALA A 51 6.51 -15.52 24.80
CA ALA A 51 6.39 -14.55 25.86
C ALA A 51 4.98 -14.44 26.42
N ILE A 52 4.88 -13.90 27.63
CA ILE A 52 3.62 -13.44 28.22
C ILE A 52 3.62 -11.92 28.28
N ARG A 53 2.44 -11.31 28.15
CA ARG A 53 2.29 -9.87 28.31
C ARG A 53 2.43 -9.48 29.79
N TYR A 54 3.28 -8.51 30.08
CA TYR A 54 3.47 -7.95 31.43
C TYR A 54 3.46 -6.43 31.35
N GLY A 55 2.36 -5.82 31.82
CA GLY A 55 2.14 -4.38 31.66
C GLY A 55 2.14 -3.96 30.18
N PRO A 56 2.92 -2.94 29.79
CA PRO A 56 3.01 -2.49 28.39
C PRO A 56 3.91 -3.39 27.52
N GLY A 57 4.73 -4.26 28.11
CA GLY A 57 5.73 -5.06 27.41
C GLY A 57 5.49 -6.58 27.47
N TYR A 58 6.54 -7.33 27.14
CA TYR A 58 6.54 -8.79 27.12
C TYR A 58 7.71 -9.35 27.92
N VAL A 59 7.48 -10.47 28.60
CA VAL A 59 8.52 -11.24 29.30
C VAL A 59 8.75 -12.54 28.56
N SER A 60 9.97 -12.72 28.06
CA SER A 60 10.39 -13.95 27.36
C SER A 60 10.45 -15.11 28.34
N LEU A 61 9.93 -16.27 27.93
CA LEU A 61 9.92 -17.50 28.72
C LEU A 61 10.76 -18.59 28.05
N CYS A 62 10.56 -18.74 26.75
CA CYS A 62 11.20 -19.75 25.91
C CYS A 62 11.48 -19.16 24.53
N THR A 63 12.18 -19.93 23.72
CA THR A 63 12.42 -19.64 22.31
C THR A 63 11.59 -20.58 21.43
N GLY A 64 11.28 -20.16 20.21
CA GLY A 64 10.69 -21.01 19.18
C GLY A 64 11.21 -20.64 17.80
N THR A 65 10.87 -21.48 16.82
CA THR A 65 11.22 -21.28 15.40
C THR A 65 9.98 -21.29 14.53
N LEU A 66 9.76 -20.25 13.73
CA LEU A 66 8.72 -20.25 12.70
C LEU A 66 9.08 -21.27 11.60
N ILE A 67 8.26 -22.31 11.44
CA ILE A 67 8.48 -23.41 10.48
C ILE A 67 7.42 -23.47 9.37
N ALA A 68 6.32 -22.74 9.53
CA ALA A 68 5.32 -22.46 8.49
C ALA A 68 4.63 -21.11 8.81
N PRO A 69 3.86 -20.51 7.89
CA PRO A 69 3.32 -19.15 8.05
C PRO A 69 2.62 -18.89 9.40
N LYS A 70 1.83 -19.85 9.90
CA LYS A 70 1.09 -19.74 11.16
C LYS A 70 1.58 -20.74 12.21
N THR A 71 2.75 -21.38 12.03
CA THR A 71 3.24 -22.45 12.90
C THR A 71 4.65 -22.22 13.42
N VAL A 72 4.79 -22.27 14.76
CA VAL A 72 6.08 -22.23 15.46
C VAL A 72 6.37 -23.58 16.11
N LEU A 73 7.57 -24.11 15.92
CA LEU A 73 8.11 -25.27 16.63
C LEU A 73 8.87 -24.81 17.88
N THR A 74 8.67 -25.51 19.00
CA THR A 74 9.31 -25.25 20.29
C THR A 74 9.41 -26.54 21.10
N ALA A 75 9.82 -26.46 22.37
CA ALA A 75 9.83 -27.59 23.29
C ALA A 75 8.44 -27.81 23.93
N ALA A 76 8.09 -29.06 24.24
CA ALA A 76 6.83 -29.38 24.88
C ALA A 76 6.74 -28.81 26.30
N HIS A 77 7.86 -28.74 27.04
CA HIS A 77 7.88 -28.16 28.38
C HIS A 77 7.62 -26.64 28.40
N CYS A 78 7.77 -25.95 27.27
CA CYS A 78 7.42 -24.53 27.12
C CYS A 78 5.90 -24.32 26.96
N ILE A 79 5.16 -25.36 26.56
CA ILE A 79 3.71 -25.29 26.41
C ILE A 79 3.04 -25.16 27.78
N TYR A 80 2.19 -24.14 27.91
CA TYR A 80 1.50 -23.81 29.16
C TYR A 80 2.42 -23.64 30.38
N ALA A 81 3.68 -23.21 30.20
CA ALA A 81 4.66 -23.05 31.29
C ALA A 81 4.16 -22.13 32.43
N TYR A 82 3.31 -21.15 32.11
CA TYR A 82 2.66 -20.23 33.04
C TYR A 82 1.17 -20.57 33.32
N GLY A 83 0.75 -21.79 32.97
CA GLY A 83 -0.62 -22.27 33.10
C GLY A 83 -1.43 -22.14 31.81
N ARG A 84 -2.52 -22.92 31.73
CA ARG A 84 -3.39 -23.02 30.53
C ARG A 84 -4.21 -21.77 30.26
N ASN A 85 -4.47 -20.96 31.27
CA ASN A 85 -5.29 -19.75 31.18
C ASN A 85 -4.49 -18.49 30.81
N ALA A 86 -3.15 -18.59 30.77
CA ALA A 86 -2.31 -17.47 30.39
C ALA A 86 -2.40 -17.20 28.88
N GLN A 87 -2.30 -15.93 28.49
CA GLN A 87 -2.19 -15.53 27.09
C GLN A 87 -0.72 -15.51 26.69
N TYR A 88 -0.38 -16.34 25.71
CA TYR A 88 0.97 -16.44 25.17
C TYR A 88 1.05 -15.70 23.84
N TYR A 89 2.21 -15.12 23.59
CA TYR A 89 2.54 -14.37 22.39
C TYR A 89 3.87 -14.86 21.84
N VAL A 90 4.03 -14.70 20.53
CA VAL A 90 5.31 -14.76 19.85
C VAL A 90 5.74 -13.34 19.55
N THR A 91 6.98 -12.97 19.89
CA THR A 91 7.56 -11.65 19.55
C THR A 91 8.74 -11.80 18.60
N VAL A 92 8.84 -10.85 17.66
CA VAL A 92 9.89 -10.81 16.62
C VAL A 92 10.87 -9.68 16.90
N GLY A 93 12.14 -9.89 16.60
CA GLY A 93 13.20 -8.88 16.73
C GLY A 93 14.27 -9.27 17.76
N THR A 94 15.21 -8.36 18.02
CA THR A 94 16.35 -8.63 18.90
C THR A 94 15.97 -8.60 20.38
N VAL A 95 15.05 -7.73 20.80
CA VAL A 95 14.65 -7.59 22.21
C VAL A 95 13.16 -7.88 22.35
N ALA A 96 12.83 -8.95 23.07
CA ALA A 96 11.45 -9.44 23.20
C ALA A 96 10.53 -8.40 23.86
N ALA A 97 11.03 -7.69 24.88
CA ALA A 97 10.26 -6.74 25.68
C ALA A 97 9.81 -5.49 24.90
N THR A 98 10.57 -5.09 23.88
CA THR A 98 10.31 -3.88 23.07
C THR A 98 9.89 -4.19 21.64
N SER A 99 9.60 -5.46 21.34
CA SER A 99 9.13 -5.88 20.03
C SER A 99 7.85 -5.16 19.63
N THR A 100 7.84 -4.60 18.42
CA THR A 100 6.67 -3.98 17.80
C THR A 100 5.77 -4.99 17.09
N GLN A 101 6.24 -6.22 16.92
CA GLN A 101 5.52 -7.30 16.26
C GLN A 101 5.32 -8.46 17.25
N ALA A 102 4.14 -8.48 17.86
CA ALA A 102 3.72 -9.54 18.76
C ALA A 102 2.43 -10.17 18.25
N VAL A 103 2.41 -11.49 18.08
CA VAL A 103 1.24 -12.24 17.61
C VAL A 103 0.81 -13.25 18.67
N GLN A 104 -0.49 -13.28 18.94
CA GLN A 104 -1.06 -14.21 19.92
C GLN A 104 -0.94 -15.66 19.45
N ILE A 105 -0.60 -16.55 20.39
CA ILE A 105 -0.67 -18.00 20.21
C ILE A 105 -2.09 -18.46 20.53
N THR A 106 -2.76 -19.08 19.56
CA THR A 106 -4.18 -19.50 19.66
C THR A 106 -4.34 -20.97 20.02
N GLU A 107 -3.34 -21.80 19.70
CA GLU A 107 -3.35 -23.24 19.98
C GLU A 107 -1.93 -23.72 20.31
N GLN A 108 -1.82 -24.68 21.23
CA GLN A 108 -0.54 -25.27 21.64
C GLN A 108 -0.71 -26.78 21.74
N ILE A 109 0.18 -27.54 21.10
CA ILE A 109 0.11 -29.01 21.07
C ILE A 109 1.48 -29.58 21.38
N ALA A 110 1.57 -30.30 22.48
CA ALA A 110 2.75 -31.12 22.80
C ALA A 110 2.72 -32.42 22.00
N HIS A 111 3.89 -32.95 21.69
CA HIS A 111 4.03 -34.29 21.12
C HIS A 111 3.29 -35.31 22.01
N PRO A 112 2.47 -36.21 21.44
CA PRO A 112 1.63 -37.11 22.23
C PRO A 112 2.43 -38.07 23.12
N SER A 113 3.67 -38.37 22.74
CA SER A 113 4.61 -39.18 23.52
C SER A 113 5.51 -38.36 24.46
N TYR A 114 5.24 -37.07 24.63
CA TYR A 114 6.02 -36.24 25.54
C TYR A 114 5.90 -36.74 26.98
N SER A 115 7.04 -36.98 27.62
CA SER A 115 7.15 -37.28 29.04
C SER A 115 8.06 -36.29 29.73
N ARG A 116 7.51 -35.52 30.67
CA ARG A 116 8.29 -34.62 31.53
C ARG A 116 9.32 -35.37 32.37
N ASN A 117 9.04 -36.63 32.70
CA ASN A 117 10.02 -37.51 33.32
C ASN A 117 11.01 -37.97 32.24
N GLY A 118 12.19 -37.36 32.24
CA GLY A 118 13.27 -37.65 31.28
C GLY A 118 13.23 -36.84 29.98
N ASN A 119 12.35 -35.84 29.86
CA ASN A 119 12.22 -34.96 28.68
C ASN A 119 12.17 -35.71 27.34
N VAL A 120 11.49 -36.85 27.32
CA VAL A 120 11.37 -37.69 26.13
C VAL A 120 10.35 -37.07 25.19
N TRP A 121 10.67 -36.99 23.89
CA TRP A 121 9.82 -36.34 22.86
C TRP A 121 9.41 -34.91 23.23
N ASP A 122 10.34 -34.11 23.73
CA ASP A 122 10.11 -32.73 24.16
C ASP A 122 9.95 -31.76 22.97
N PHE A 123 8.87 -31.96 22.20
CA PHE A 123 8.49 -31.13 21.08
C PHE A 123 7.08 -30.58 21.26
N GLY A 124 6.92 -29.29 20.95
CA GLY A 124 5.66 -28.57 20.97
C GLY A 124 5.48 -27.77 19.70
N VAL A 125 4.25 -27.70 19.20
CA VAL A 125 3.89 -26.82 18.08
C VAL A 125 2.85 -25.81 18.52
N LEU A 126 3.00 -24.57 18.05
CA LEU A 126 2.17 -23.44 18.41
C LEU A 126 1.51 -22.88 17.15
N ARG A 127 0.20 -22.64 17.20
CA ARG A 127 -0.54 -21.94 16.15
C ARG A 127 -0.59 -20.45 16.46
N LEU A 128 -0.21 -19.64 15.49
CA LEU A 128 -0.34 -18.18 15.55
C LEU A 128 -1.74 -17.75 15.09
N ALA A 129 -2.24 -16.65 15.66
CA ALA A 129 -3.50 -16.04 15.23
C ALA A 129 -3.45 -15.56 13.76
N GLN A 130 -2.28 -15.15 13.30
CA GLN A 130 -2.01 -14.64 11.96
C GLN A 130 -0.52 -14.83 11.62
N PRO A 131 -0.13 -14.83 10.33
CA PRO A 131 1.27 -14.92 9.95
C PRO A 131 2.12 -13.77 10.48
N LEU A 132 3.42 -14.02 10.64
CA LEU A 132 4.39 -12.97 10.97
C LEU A 132 4.75 -12.18 9.70
N SER A 133 4.38 -10.90 9.66
CA SER A 133 4.77 -9.97 8.59
C SER A 133 6.29 -9.94 8.37
N GLY A 134 6.72 -10.11 7.12
CA GLY A 134 8.13 -10.01 6.71
C GLY A 134 9.05 -11.14 7.20
N VAL A 135 8.50 -12.22 7.75
CA VAL A 135 9.29 -13.34 8.29
C VAL A 135 9.11 -14.59 7.44
N THR A 136 10.21 -15.09 6.87
CA THR A 136 10.22 -16.35 6.12
C THR A 136 10.42 -17.55 7.06
N PRO A 137 9.57 -18.59 7.01
CA PRO A 137 9.76 -19.80 7.81
C PRO A 137 11.05 -20.57 7.50
N ILE A 138 11.58 -21.28 8.51
CA ILE A 138 12.77 -22.13 8.38
C ILE A 138 12.38 -23.55 7.99
N THR A 139 13.14 -24.13 7.05
CA THR A 139 13.01 -25.53 6.65
C THR A 139 13.52 -26.47 7.74
N MET A 140 12.70 -27.45 8.12
CA MET A 140 13.10 -28.54 9.01
C MET A 140 13.98 -29.55 8.29
N ASN A 141 14.99 -30.06 8.99
CA ASN A 141 15.73 -31.21 8.52
C ASN A 141 14.89 -32.49 8.69
N GLU A 142 14.71 -33.23 7.59
CA GLU A 142 14.07 -34.54 7.58
C GLU A 142 15.09 -35.68 7.36
N ARG A 143 16.35 -35.34 7.11
CA ARG A 143 17.40 -36.30 6.84
C ARG A 143 17.89 -36.88 8.15
N ALA A 144 18.06 -38.19 8.20
CA ALA A 144 18.52 -38.88 9.39
C ALA A 144 19.85 -38.31 9.90
N MET A 145 19.86 -37.87 11.15
CA MET A 145 21.10 -37.53 11.84
C MET A 145 21.83 -38.80 12.28
N THR A 146 23.14 -38.84 12.07
CA THR A 146 24.00 -39.97 12.45
C THR A 146 25.29 -39.48 13.08
N ASN A 147 26.04 -40.38 13.72
CA ASN A 147 27.34 -40.03 14.31
C ASN A 147 28.39 -39.58 13.28
N ALA A 148 28.15 -39.70 11.97
CA ALA A 148 29.01 -39.10 10.95
C ALA A 148 29.00 -37.56 10.98
N LEU A 149 28.02 -36.95 11.64
CA LEU A 149 27.91 -35.50 11.82
C LEU A 149 28.65 -35.00 13.08
N VAL A 150 29.14 -35.89 13.95
CA VAL A 150 29.87 -35.49 15.16
C VAL A 150 31.10 -34.67 14.79
N GLY A 151 31.31 -33.57 15.50
CA GLY A 151 32.34 -32.56 15.23
C GLY A 151 31.89 -31.45 14.28
N GLN A 152 30.79 -31.62 13.54
CA GLN A 152 30.22 -30.54 12.72
C GLN A 152 29.67 -29.42 13.60
N THR A 153 29.72 -28.19 13.09
CA THR A 153 29.20 -27.02 13.78
C THR A 153 27.67 -27.02 13.78
N ILE A 154 27.10 -26.83 14.97
CA ILE A 154 25.70 -26.48 15.16
C ILE A 154 25.63 -25.06 15.70
N ARG A 155 24.75 -24.24 15.11
CA ARG A 155 24.50 -22.85 15.50
C ARG A 155 23.19 -22.77 16.25
N HIS A 156 23.23 -22.27 17.47
CA HIS A 156 22.06 -22.04 18.32
C HIS A 156 21.69 -20.58 18.34
N VAL A 157 20.40 -20.28 18.35
CA VAL A 157 19.89 -18.91 18.46
C VAL A 157 18.75 -18.90 19.48
N GLY A 158 18.76 -17.94 20.40
CA GLY A 158 17.76 -17.92 21.47
C GLY A 158 17.75 -16.66 22.32
N PHE A 159 16.81 -16.62 23.26
CA PHE A 159 16.54 -15.48 24.15
C PHE A 159 16.81 -15.83 25.62
N GLY A 160 17.58 -16.87 25.89
CA GLY A 160 17.94 -17.32 27.23
C GLY A 160 18.95 -16.43 27.95
N ILE A 161 19.18 -16.76 29.22
CA ILE A 161 20.13 -16.09 30.11
C ILE A 161 21.59 -16.47 29.80
N THR A 162 22.55 -15.71 30.35
CA THR A 162 24.00 -15.96 30.14
C THR A 162 24.72 -16.92 31.02
N SER A 163 24.09 -17.24 32.13
CA SER A 163 24.66 -18.07 33.17
C SER A 163 23.51 -18.44 34.08
N GLY A 164 23.64 -19.53 34.85
CA GLY A 164 22.54 -20.03 35.70
C GLY A 164 21.96 -19.00 36.68
N ASN A 165 22.64 -17.88 36.94
CA ASN A 165 22.21 -16.83 37.88
C ASN A 165 21.98 -15.45 37.23
N ALA A 166 22.01 -15.34 35.91
CA ALA A 166 21.81 -14.05 35.23
C ALA A 166 20.33 -13.70 35.07
N GLU A 167 20.03 -12.40 35.09
CA GLU A 167 18.67 -11.83 34.92
C GLU A 167 18.56 -11.06 33.59
N ASP A 168 19.12 -11.61 32.51
CA ASP A 168 19.31 -10.94 31.22
C ASP A 168 18.56 -11.60 30.04
N SER A 169 17.63 -12.51 30.34
CA SER A 169 16.77 -13.15 29.33
C SER A 169 15.99 -12.12 28.50
N GLY A 170 15.67 -12.49 27.26
CA GLY A 170 14.81 -11.69 26.38
C GLY A 170 15.56 -10.84 25.36
N THR A 171 16.88 -10.93 25.29
CA THR A 171 17.67 -10.39 24.17
C THR A 171 18.24 -11.55 23.33
N LYS A 172 17.99 -11.52 22.02
CA LYS A 172 18.31 -12.60 21.09
C LYS A 172 19.80 -12.67 20.80
N ARG A 173 20.34 -13.88 20.88
CA ARG A 173 21.76 -14.14 20.63
C ARG A 173 21.98 -15.43 19.90
N GLU A 174 23.20 -15.58 19.40
CA GLU A 174 23.63 -16.77 18.72
C GLU A 174 24.98 -17.26 19.23
N VAL A 175 25.17 -18.58 19.15
CA VAL A 175 26.44 -19.23 19.45
C VAL A 175 26.64 -20.41 18.51
N SER A 176 27.88 -20.76 18.23
CA SER A 176 28.22 -21.93 17.43
C SER A 176 29.23 -22.79 18.16
N PHE A 177 28.97 -24.11 18.19
CA PHE A 177 29.85 -25.10 18.80
C PHE A 177 29.68 -26.47 18.14
N PRO A 178 30.58 -27.43 18.40
CA PRO A 178 30.50 -28.77 17.80
C PRO A 178 29.33 -29.59 18.33
N LEU A 179 28.73 -30.37 17.43
CA LEU A 179 27.91 -31.54 17.76
C LEU A 179 28.80 -32.62 18.39
N ARG A 180 28.46 -33.10 19.59
CA ARG A 180 29.26 -34.06 20.35
C ARG A 180 28.77 -35.50 20.20
N SER A 181 27.46 -35.70 20.20
CA SER A 181 26.88 -37.04 20.03
C SER A 181 25.51 -36.98 19.36
N VAL A 182 25.18 -38.03 18.60
CA VAL A 182 23.83 -38.26 18.08
C VAL A 182 23.26 -39.50 18.76
N GLN A 183 22.19 -39.29 19.51
CA GLN A 183 21.48 -40.34 20.24
C GLN A 183 20.17 -40.69 19.52
N GLN A 184 19.39 -41.59 20.12
CA GLN A 184 18.14 -42.06 19.50
C GLN A 184 17.15 -40.91 19.26
N LEU A 185 16.91 -40.07 20.27
CA LEU A 185 15.94 -38.98 20.21
C LEU A 185 16.56 -37.58 20.37
N THR A 186 17.83 -37.51 20.75
CA THR A 186 18.50 -36.25 21.07
C THR A 186 19.85 -36.13 20.36
N ILE A 187 20.32 -34.90 20.24
CA ILE A 187 21.69 -34.56 19.94
C ILE A 187 22.29 -33.80 21.12
N GLU A 188 23.56 -34.05 21.39
CA GLU A 188 24.31 -33.33 22.42
C GLU A 188 25.26 -32.37 21.75
N SER A 189 25.29 -31.12 22.20
CA SER A 189 26.17 -30.11 21.64
C SER A 189 26.66 -29.11 22.70
N GLY A 190 27.82 -28.52 22.45
CA GLY A 190 28.41 -27.53 23.34
C GLY A 190 29.93 -27.44 23.23
N ALA A 191 30.52 -26.40 23.81
CA ALA A 191 31.96 -26.28 24.00
C ALA A 191 32.26 -25.58 25.33
N GLN A 192 33.51 -25.64 25.79
CA GLN A 192 33.90 -24.95 27.03
C GLN A 192 33.59 -23.45 26.91
N GLY A 193 32.82 -22.92 27.87
CA GLY A 193 32.39 -21.52 27.87
C GLY A 193 31.40 -21.15 26.77
N LYS A 194 30.81 -22.14 26.07
CA LYS A 194 29.81 -21.93 25.03
C LYS A 194 28.67 -22.94 25.08
N GLN A 195 27.46 -22.47 25.37
CA GLN A 195 26.26 -23.32 25.44
C GLN A 195 24.95 -22.54 25.52
N THR A 196 23.85 -23.26 25.26
CA THR A 196 22.48 -22.85 25.56
C THR A 196 22.21 -22.85 27.06
N CYS A 197 21.25 -22.04 27.50
CA CYS A 197 20.88 -21.90 28.91
C CYS A 197 19.35 -21.69 29.08
N SER A 198 18.91 -21.46 30.31
CA SER A 198 17.49 -21.22 30.63
C SER A 198 16.90 -20.10 29.78
N GLY A 199 15.77 -20.39 29.13
CA GLY A 199 15.10 -19.47 28.19
C GLY A 199 15.47 -19.68 26.71
N ASP A 200 16.57 -20.39 26.41
CA ASP A 200 16.84 -20.90 25.05
C ASP A 200 15.99 -22.14 24.73
N SER A 201 15.38 -22.76 25.75
CA SER A 201 14.43 -23.86 25.63
C SER A 201 13.45 -23.67 24.48
N GLY A 202 13.33 -24.68 23.63
CA GLY A 202 12.51 -24.67 22.43
C GLY A 202 13.12 -23.94 21.24
N GLY A 203 14.27 -23.28 21.42
CA GLY A 203 15.01 -22.62 20.37
C GLY A 203 15.68 -23.59 19.39
N PRO A 204 16.09 -23.10 18.21
CA PRO A 204 16.67 -23.94 17.17
C PRO A 204 18.16 -24.21 17.36
N GLY A 205 18.54 -25.44 17.04
CA GLY A 205 19.86 -25.79 16.55
C GLY A 205 19.86 -25.88 15.02
N PHE A 206 20.66 -25.03 14.37
CA PHE A 206 20.84 -24.95 12.93
C PHE A 206 22.13 -25.63 12.47
N MET A 207 22.06 -26.34 11.33
CA MET A 207 23.22 -26.94 10.69
C MET A 207 23.05 -26.92 9.17
N VAL A 208 24.15 -26.70 8.45
CA VAL A 208 24.23 -26.97 7.01
C VAL A 208 24.49 -28.46 6.84
N MET A 209 23.47 -29.21 6.43
CA MET A 209 23.59 -30.66 6.25
C MET A 209 24.50 -30.98 5.04
N PRO A 210 25.22 -32.12 5.05
CA PRO A 210 26.13 -32.45 3.95
C PRO A 210 25.45 -32.42 2.58
N GLY A 211 25.99 -31.63 1.64
CA GLY A 211 25.43 -31.45 0.31
C GLY A 211 24.48 -30.26 0.15
N ASP A 212 24.08 -29.62 1.26
CA ASP A 212 23.23 -28.42 1.24
C ASP A 212 24.08 -27.15 1.31
N THR A 213 23.51 -26.01 0.90
CA THR A 213 24.16 -24.69 0.96
C THR A 213 23.51 -23.75 1.97
N ARG A 214 22.43 -24.19 2.61
CA ARG A 214 21.62 -23.43 3.56
C ARG A 214 21.49 -24.21 4.86
N GLU A 215 21.40 -23.47 5.96
CA GLU A 215 21.08 -24.05 7.25
C GLU A 215 19.65 -24.59 7.27
N THR A 216 19.47 -25.68 8.00
CA THR A 216 18.16 -26.27 8.31
C THR A 216 18.04 -26.46 9.81
N LEU A 217 16.79 -26.52 10.28
CA LEU A 217 16.48 -26.79 11.68
C LEU A 217 16.73 -28.27 11.99
N VAL A 218 17.79 -28.59 12.74
CA VAL A 218 18.19 -29.97 13.09
C VAL A 218 17.89 -30.35 14.54
N GLY A 219 17.84 -29.36 15.45
CA GLY A 219 17.62 -29.57 16.88
C GLY A 219 16.62 -28.58 17.48
N VAL A 220 15.90 -29.00 18.53
CA VAL A 220 15.10 -28.12 19.39
C VAL A 220 15.64 -28.22 20.82
N VAL A 221 16.15 -27.12 21.38
CA VAL A 221 16.75 -27.09 22.73
C VAL A 221 15.76 -27.62 23.76
N SER A 222 16.15 -28.65 24.53
CA SER A 222 15.25 -29.32 25.48
C SER A 222 15.74 -29.21 26.91
N TYR A 223 16.97 -29.65 27.20
CA TYR A 223 17.51 -29.60 28.55
C TYR A 223 19.04 -29.48 28.54
N GLY A 224 19.60 -29.03 29.66
CA GLY A 224 21.04 -28.90 29.87
C GLY A 224 21.33 -28.91 31.37
N ASP A 225 22.55 -28.55 31.74
CA ASP A 225 22.93 -28.40 33.13
C ASP A 225 22.49 -27.03 33.69
N GLU A 226 22.06 -27.00 34.96
CA GLU A 226 21.47 -25.80 35.61
C GLU A 226 22.45 -24.62 35.68
N ASP A 227 23.75 -24.90 35.78
CA ASP A 227 24.80 -23.89 35.86
C ASP A 227 25.20 -23.34 34.48
N CYS A 228 24.73 -23.98 33.41
CA CYS A 228 25.08 -23.69 32.04
C CYS A 228 26.61 -23.76 31.76
N ILE A 229 27.25 -24.89 32.10
CA ILE A 229 28.70 -25.14 31.98
C ILE A 229 29.09 -26.37 31.12
N TYR A 230 28.30 -27.45 31.13
CA TYR A 230 28.76 -28.75 30.59
C TYR A 230 28.20 -29.09 29.22
N GLY A 231 27.04 -28.57 28.83
CA GLY A 231 26.46 -28.74 27.48
C GLY A 231 24.95 -28.88 27.47
N GLY A 232 24.38 -28.87 26.26
CA GLY A 232 22.94 -28.95 26.03
C GLY A 232 22.52 -30.16 25.20
N TYR A 233 21.27 -30.57 25.38
CA TYR A 233 20.60 -31.60 24.62
C TYR A 233 19.43 -31.01 23.85
N ASP A 234 19.41 -31.30 22.56
CA ASP A 234 18.33 -30.90 21.68
C ASP A 234 17.55 -32.13 21.24
N GLY A 235 16.23 -32.02 21.16
CA GLY A 235 15.39 -33.00 20.48
C GLY A 235 15.75 -33.05 18.99
N ARG A 236 15.87 -34.26 18.44
CA ARG A 236 16.15 -34.49 17.02
C ARG A 236 14.96 -34.17 16.12
N VAL A 237 15.06 -33.11 15.34
CA VAL A 237 13.96 -32.65 14.47
C VAL A 237 13.60 -33.69 13.41
N ASP A 238 14.58 -34.43 12.90
CA ASP A 238 14.35 -35.48 11.89
C ASP A 238 13.47 -36.62 12.43
N GLN A 239 13.49 -36.87 13.74
CA GLN A 239 12.62 -37.87 14.39
C GLN A 239 11.18 -37.37 14.57
N ALA A 240 11.00 -36.06 14.81
CA ALA A 240 9.70 -35.44 15.04
C ALA A 240 9.02 -34.92 13.75
N ALA A 241 9.76 -34.77 12.65
CA ALA A 241 9.33 -34.09 11.44
C ALA A 241 7.98 -34.60 10.89
N SER A 242 7.76 -35.92 10.90
CA SER A 242 6.48 -36.51 10.43
C SER A 242 5.29 -36.05 11.29
N TRP A 243 5.45 -36.05 12.62
CA TRP A 243 4.41 -35.60 13.54
C TRP A 243 4.16 -34.10 13.41
N VAL A 244 5.23 -33.29 13.34
CA VAL A 244 5.14 -31.84 13.18
C VAL A 244 4.36 -31.50 11.90
N LYS A 245 4.75 -32.08 10.75
CA LYS A 245 4.08 -31.86 9.46
C LYS A 245 2.61 -32.25 9.49
N THR A 246 2.30 -33.41 10.06
CA THR A 246 0.91 -33.89 10.17
C THR A 246 0.07 -32.94 11.05
N THR A 247 0.66 -32.44 12.14
CA THR A 247 -0.04 -31.57 13.08
C THR A 247 -0.28 -30.19 12.49
N MET A 248 0.72 -29.61 11.82
CA MET A 248 0.62 -28.25 11.25
C MET A 248 -0.24 -28.20 9.98
N ALA A 249 -0.40 -29.31 9.25
CA ALA A 249 -1.18 -29.33 8.01
C ALA A 249 -2.62 -28.81 8.15
N ARG A 250 -3.23 -28.96 9.33
CA ARG A 250 -4.58 -28.44 9.60
C ARG A 250 -4.63 -26.93 9.87
N TRP A 251 -3.50 -26.33 10.21
CA TRP A 251 -3.36 -24.91 10.49
C TRP A 251 -2.91 -24.12 9.26
N GLU A 252 -2.14 -24.77 8.40
CA GLU A 252 -1.59 -24.25 7.15
C GLU A 252 -2.41 -24.72 5.93
N ALA A 253 -3.56 -25.36 6.15
CA ALA A 253 -4.47 -25.68 5.06
C ALA A 253 -4.91 -24.35 4.41
N PRO A 254 -4.87 -24.24 3.07
CA PRO A 254 -5.37 -23.06 2.38
C PRO A 254 -6.81 -22.78 2.80
N THR A 255 -7.16 -21.51 2.93
CA THR A 255 -8.54 -21.07 3.17
C THR A 255 -9.03 -20.27 1.97
N CYS A 256 -10.30 -19.86 1.99
CA CYS A 256 -10.83 -18.93 0.98
C CYS A 256 -10.57 -17.46 1.37
N ASP A 257 -9.71 -17.23 2.36
CA ASP A 257 -9.34 -15.89 2.79
C ASP A 257 -8.22 -15.38 1.88
N TYR A 258 -8.14 -14.06 1.71
CA TYR A 258 -7.04 -13.45 0.96
C TYR A 258 -5.75 -13.47 1.79
N ASP A 259 -5.02 -14.59 1.74
CA ASP A 259 -3.85 -14.89 2.57
C ASP A 259 -2.57 -15.28 1.79
N GLY A 260 -2.59 -15.11 0.47
CA GLY A 260 -1.48 -15.35 -0.44
C GLY A 260 -1.44 -16.78 -1.02
N VAL A 261 -2.45 -17.60 -0.74
CA VAL A 261 -2.51 -19.01 -1.15
C VAL A 261 -3.80 -19.29 -1.89
N CYS A 262 -3.72 -19.44 -3.21
CA CYS A 262 -4.88 -19.81 -4.02
C CYS A 262 -5.47 -21.18 -3.61
N LEU A 263 -6.73 -21.18 -3.18
CA LEU A 263 -7.60 -22.33 -2.99
C LEU A 263 -8.74 -22.38 -4.04
N PRO A 264 -8.68 -23.29 -5.02
CA PRO A 264 -9.77 -23.49 -5.97
C PRO A 264 -11.07 -23.98 -5.30
N GLY A 265 -12.22 -23.53 -5.81
CA GLY A 265 -13.55 -24.02 -5.39
C GLY A 265 -14.21 -23.21 -4.27
N CYS A 266 -13.66 -22.05 -3.91
CA CYS A 266 -14.24 -21.12 -2.96
C CYS A 266 -15.50 -20.41 -3.49
N ALA A 267 -16.41 -20.05 -2.57
CA ALA A 267 -17.59 -19.23 -2.85
C ALA A 267 -17.81 -18.21 -1.70
N PRO A 268 -17.53 -16.90 -1.90
CA PRO A 268 -17.03 -16.26 -3.12
C PRO A 268 -15.62 -16.76 -3.52
N ILE A 269 -15.20 -16.54 -4.77
CA ILE A 269 -13.89 -16.97 -5.26
C ILE A 269 -12.77 -16.37 -4.42
N ASP A 270 -11.77 -17.19 -4.15
CA ASP A 270 -10.55 -16.77 -3.49
C ASP A 270 -9.80 -15.73 -4.35
N GLN A 271 -9.52 -14.58 -3.76
CA GLN A 271 -8.86 -13.47 -4.44
C GLN A 271 -7.39 -13.75 -4.75
N ASP A 272 -6.75 -14.68 -4.03
CA ASP A 272 -5.40 -15.14 -4.38
C ASP A 272 -5.40 -16.00 -5.64
N CYS A 273 -6.52 -16.68 -5.93
CA CYS A 273 -6.71 -17.37 -7.21
C CYS A 273 -7.06 -16.39 -8.32
N ALA A 274 -8.02 -15.49 -8.05
CA ALA A 274 -8.49 -14.56 -9.07
C ALA A 274 -7.40 -13.57 -9.50
N CYS A 275 -6.50 -13.17 -8.60
CA CYS A 275 -5.39 -12.27 -8.90
C CYS A 275 -4.05 -13.02 -9.10
N ALA A 276 -4.10 -14.33 -9.39
CA ALA A 276 -2.89 -15.13 -9.56
C ALA A 276 -2.12 -14.71 -10.81
N SER A 277 -0.79 -14.78 -10.76
CA SER A 277 0.03 -14.53 -11.95
C SER A 277 0.05 -15.77 -12.86
N ASP A 278 -1.00 -15.96 -13.65
CA ASP A 278 -1.22 -17.10 -14.53
C ASP A 278 -1.22 -16.76 -16.03
N GLY A 279 -0.96 -15.49 -16.36
CA GLY A 279 -0.98 -14.95 -17.72
C GLY A 279 -2.35 -14.43 -18.18
N VAL A 280 -3.35 -14.41 -17.29
CA VAL A 280 -4.70 -13.93 -17.56
C VAL A 280 -5.04 -12.78 -16.62
N CYS A 281 -5.40 -11.63 -17.17
CA CYS A 281 -5.99 -10.55 -16.39
C CYS A 281 -7.46 -10.91 -16.05
N ASP A 282 -7.72 -11.39 -14.83
CA ASP A 282 -9.04 -11.91 -14.44
C ASP A 282 -9.98 -10.78 -13.98
N ALA A 283 -11.22 -10.81 -14.49
CA ALA A 283 -12.26 -9.89 -14.07
C ALA A 283 -12.76 -10.13 -12.63
N GLU A 284 -12.57 -11.36 -12.13
CA GLU A 284 -12.95 -11.78 -10.78
C GLU A 284 -11.94 -11.31 -9.71
N CYS A 285 -10.77 -10.83 -10.13
CA CYS A 285 -9.84 -10.10 -9.26
C CYS A 285 -10.46 -8.74 -8.87
N ALA A 286 -10.73 -8.56 -7.59
CA ALA A 286 -11.39 -7.35 -7.08
C ALA A 286 -10.58 -6.08 -7.38
N ASP A 287 -9.25 -6.18 -7.32
CA ASP A 287 -8.32 -5.11 -7.66
C ASP A 287 -7.32 -5.54 -8.75
N PRO A 288 -7.53 -5.16 -10.03
CA PRO A 288 -6.63 -5.43 -11.15
C PRO A 288 -5.21 -4.90 -10.96
N ALA A 289 -4.97 -4.01 -9.99
CA ALA A 289 -3.62 -3.58 -9.66
C ALA A 289 -2.80 -4.68 -8.94
N LEU A 290 -3.47 -5.69 -8.38
CA LEU A 290 -2.85 -6.82 -7.67
C LEU A 290 -2.60 -8.01 -8.59
N ASP A 291 -3.32 -8.09 -9.71
CA ASP A 291 -3.07 -9.04 -10.78
C ASP A 291 -1.88 -8.57 -11.63
N ALA A 292 -0.80 -9.36 -11.62
CA ALA A 292 0.44 -9.04 -12.31
C ALA A 292 0.31 -9.10 -13.85
N ASP A 293 -0.71 -9.78 -14.36
CA ASP A 293 -0.98 -9.97 -15.77
C ASP A 293 -1.92 -8.92 -16.35
N CYS A 294 -2.57 -8.14 -15.48
CA CYS A 294 -3.35 -6.99 -15.91
C CYS A 294 -2.49 -5.85 -16.46
N PRO A 295 -2.86 -5.27 -17.61
CA PRO A 295 -2.19 -4.09 -18.12
C PRO A 295 -2.23 -2.93 -17.12
N ARG A 296 -1.13 -2.20 -16.98
CA ARG A 296 -1.00 -1.11 -16.00
C ARG A 296 -1.94 0.07 -16.24
N ASP A 297 -2.51 0.18 -17.43
CA ASP A 297 -3.51 1.19 -17.75
C ASP A 297 -4.94 0.75 -17.40
N CYS A 298 -5.15 -0.47 -16.90
CA CYS A 298 -6.44 -0.98 -16.43
C CYS A 298 -6.76 -0.65 -14.96
N ILE A 299 -5.90 0.15 -14.30
CA ILE A 299 -6.09 0.65 -12.92
C ILE A 299 -6.71 2.04 -12.97
N ARG A 300 -7.46 2.44 -11.93
CA ARG A 300 -8.02 3.80 -11.81
C ARG A 300 -6.92 4.86 -11.82
N ASN A 301 -6.68 5.49 -12.97
CA ASN A 301 -5.63 6.48 -13.21
C ASN A 301 -6.08 7.63 -14.12
N ASN A 302 -7.37 7.70 -14.50
CA ASN A 302 -7.95 8.64 -15.48
C ASN A 302 -7.42 8.49 -16.92
N VAL A 303 -6.94 7.31 -17.29
CA VAL A 303 -6.50 6.98 -18.65
C VAL A 303 -7.31 5.80 -19.12
N CYS A 304 -8.13 6.01 -20.14
CA CYS A 304 -8.91 4.95 -20.76
C CYS A 304 -7.99 3.96 -21.48
N SER A 305 -7.96 2.73 -20.98
CA SER A 305 -7.37 1.55 -21.60
C SER A 305 -8.41 0.77 -22.41
N GLN A 306 -8.02 0.39 -23.62
CA GLN A 306 -8.76 -0.57 -24.44
C GLN A 306 -8.01 -1.90 -24.54
N GLN A 307 -7.03 -2.12 -23.66
CA GLN A 307 -6.32 -3.39 -23.57
C GLN A 307 -7.23 -4.46 -22.93
N ALA A 308 -6.75 -5.71 -22.90
CA ALA A 308 -7.49 -6.84 -22.34
C ALA A 308 -7.52 -6.77 -20.79
N CYS A 309 -8.25 -5.81 -20.23
CA CYS A 309 -8.29 -5.48 -18.81
C CYS A 309 -9.10 -6.47 -17.93
N GLY A 310 -9.52 -7.62 -18.44
CA GLY A 310 -10.43 -8.57 -17.77
C GLY A 310 -11.86 -8.02 -17.63
N ARG A 311 -12.00 -6.80 -17.11
CA ARG A 311 -13.21 -5.99 -17.03
C ARG A 311 -13.07 -4.68 -17.84
N PRO A 312 -14.17 -4.06 -18.28
CA PRO A 312 -14.11 -2.73 -18.90
C PRO A 312 -13.45 -1.73 -17.96
N ASP A 313 -12.51 -0.94 -18.48
CA ASP A 313 -11.87 0.12 -17.72
C ASP A 313 -12.89 1.20 -17.32
N GLU A 314 -13.03 1.43 -16.02
CA GLU A 314 -13.97 2.40 -15.44
C GLU A 314 -13.61 3.85 -15.78
N ASP A 315 -12.36 4.13 -16.15
CA ASP A 315 -11.91 5.48 -16.53
C ASP A 315 -12.31 5.85 -17.97
N CYS A 316 -12.80 4.90 -18.75
CA CYS A 316 -13.22 5.12 -20.13
C CYS A 316 -14.52 5.91 -20.22
N VAL A 317 -14.40 7.15 -20.72
CA VAL A 317 -15.52 8.06 -20.97
C VAL A 317 -16.06 7.87 -22.39
N ALA A 318 -17.38 7.69 -22.49
CA ALA A 318 -18.09 7.52 -23.75
C ALA A 318 -18.25 8.84 -24.54
N PRO A 319 -18.41 8.79 -25.88
CA PRO A 319 -18.68 9.98 -26.66
C PRO A 319 -19.97 10.69 -26.20
N GLY A 320 -19.87 11.99 -25.93
CA GLY A 320 -20.94 12.83 -25.40
C GLY A 320 -20.76 13.21 -23.92
N ASP A 321 -19.98 12.45 -23.17
CA ASP A 321 -19.72 12.68 -21.75
C ASP A 321 -18.50 13.55 -21.51
N GLY A 322 -18.46 14.20 -20.34
CA GLY A 322 -17.45 15.22 -20.02
C GLY A 322 -16.03 14.64 -19.94
N CYS A 323 -15.06 15.38 -20.47
CA CYS A 323 -13.64 15.02 -20.39
C CYS A 323 -12.77 16.20 -20.01
N ILE A 324 -11.61 15.89 -19.43
CA ILE A 324 -10.56 16.85 -19.07
C ILE A 324 -9.37 16.69 -20.03
N ALA A 325 -9.11 15.46 -20.47
CA ALA A 325 -8.03 15.14 -21.42
C ALA A 325 -8.46 14.09 -22.44
N ALA A 326 -7.79 14.07 -23.60
CA ALA A 326 -7.99 13.08 -24.64
C ALA A 326 -7.81 11.64 -24.15
N ALA A 327 -6.93 11.41 -23.17
CA ALA A 327 -6.64 10.10 -22.60
C ALA A 327 -7.86 9.43 -21.94
N GLN A 328 -8.85 10.18 -21.47
CA GLN A 328 -10.06 9.65 -20.83
C GLN A 328 -11.09 9.14 -21.83
N CYS A 329 -11.01 9.57 -23.09
CA CYS A 329 -12.01 9.22 -24.09
C CYS A 329 -11.69 7.89 -24.76
N LEU A 330 -12.71 7.03 -24.94
CA LEU A 330 -12.60 5.78 -25.72
C LEU A 330 -11.99 6.00 -27.12
N SER A 331 -12.29 7.13 -27.74
CA SER A 331 -11.81 7.53 -29.08
C SER A 331 -10.49 8.30 -29.07
N ARG A 332 -9.91 8.56 -27.89
CA ARG A 332 -8.81 9.51 -27.67
C ARG A 332 -9.07 10.92 -28.20
N LEU A 333 -10.34 11.32 -28.27
CA LEU A 333 -10.74 12.63 -28.78
C LEU A 333 -11.58 13.38 -27.75
N CYS A 334 -10.94 14.29 -27.00
CA CYS A 334 -11.60 15.23 -26.11
C CYS A 334 -11.73 16.59 -26.82
N ILE A 335 -12.95 17.09 -27.00
CA ILE A 335 -13.21 18.36 -27.69
C ILE A 335 -13.69 19.43 -26.72
N ASN A 336 -13.10 20.63 -26.84
CA ASN A 336 -13.58 21.82 -26.15
C ASN A 336 -14.53 22.58 -27.09
N ASP A 337 -15.82 22.43 -26.84
CA ASP A 337 -16.89 23.06 -27.61
C ASP A 337 -17.27 24.40 -26.96
N LEU A 338 -16.63 25.47 -27.45
CA LEU A 338 -16.82 26.82 -26.94
C LEU A 338 -18.25 27.33 -27.12
N GLN A 339 -18.94 26.91 -28.18
CA GLN A 339 -20.31 27.33 -28.47
C GLN A 339 -21.30 26.74 -27.47
N ASN A 340 -21.08 25.49 -27.07
CA ASN A 340 -21.87 24.82 -26.02
C ASN A 340 -21.34 25.06 -24.60
N SER A 341 -20.22 25.75 -24.45
CA SER A 341 -19.49 25.90 -23.17
C SER A 341 -19.28 24.57 -22.46
N ALA A 342 -18.90 23.53 -23.22
CA ALA A 342 -18.75 22.17 -22.72
C ALA A 342 -17.49 21.51 -23.28
N THR A 343 -16.80 20.72 -22.46
CA THR A 343 -15.70 19.85 -22.92
C THR A 343 -16.13 18.40 -22.75
N TYR A 344 -16.10 17.61 -23.82
CA TYR A 344 -16.63 16.25 -23.85
C TYR A 344 -15.92 15.35 -24.86
N CYS A 345 -16.03 14.04 -24.67
CA CYS A 345 -15.49 13.06 -25.59
C CYS A 345 -16.28 13.04 -26.91
N SER A 346 -15.58 13.03 -28.04
CA SER A 346 -16.16 12.92 -29.38
C SER A 346 -15.66 11.64 -30.05
N THR A 347 -16.18 11.25 -31.20
CA THR A 347 -15.61 10.16 -32.00
C THR A 347 -15.64 10.53 -33.48
N ALA A 348 -14.85 9.84 -34.29
CA ALA A 348 -14.90 9.99 -35.74
C ALA A 348 -16.23 9.48 -36.27
N CYS A 349 -16.74 10.12 -37.32
CA CYS A 349 -17.99 9.72 -37.96
C CYS A 349 -17.94 9.95 -39.47
N ASP A 350 -18.70 9.13 -40.19
CA ASP A 350 -18.91 9.24 -41.62
C ASP A 350 -20.25 8.62 -42.01
N ALA A 351 -20.48 8.40 -43.31
CA ALA A 351 -21.72 7.79 -43.79
C ALA A 351 -21.91 6.33 -43.34
N ALA A 352 -20.82 5.63 -43.03
CA ALA A 352 -20.85 4.24 -42.57
C ALA A 352 -20.90 4.13 -41.04
N THR A 353 -20.41 5.15 -40.33
CA THR A 353 -20.23 5.17 -38.88
C THR A 353 -20.96 6.39 -38.29
N PRO A 354 -22.28 6.27 -38.04
CA PRO A 354 -23.08 7.38 -37.51
C PRO A 354 -22.72 7.67 -36.05
N CYS A 355 -22.99 8.90 -35.62
CA CYS A 355 -22.75 9.31 -34.25
C CYS A 355 -23.73 8.64 -33.25
N PRO A 356 -23.31 8.45 -31.99
CA PRO A 356 -24.22 8.07 -30.90
C PRO A 356 -25.39 9.04 -30.75
N ALA A 357 -26.46 8.59 -30.09
CA ALA A 357 -27.65 9.40 -29.86
C ALA A 357 -27.29 10.75 -29.21
N ASN A 358 -27.94 11.83 -29.66
CA ASN A 358 -27.72 13.22 -29.23
C ASN A 358 -26.41 13.89 -29.70
N LEU A 359 -25.68 13.29 -30.64
CA LEU A 359 -24.55 13.91 -31.32
C LEU A 359 -24.78 13.95 -32.83
N THR A 360 -24.28 14.99 -33.49
CA THR A 360 -24.40 15.19 -34.93
C THR A 360 -23.02 15.11 -35.58
N CYS A 361 -22.92 14.38 -36.70
CA CYS A 361 -21.67 14.30 -37.45
C CYS A 361 -21.40 15.61 -38.19
N THR A 362 -20.36 16.32 -37.77
CA THR A 362 -19.94 17.59 -38.38
C THR A 362 -18.46 17.53 -38.67
N GLN A 363 -18.08 17.71 -39.94
CA GLN A 363 -16.68 17.66 -40.38
C GLN A 363 -15.94 16.38 -39.93
N GLY A 364 -16.64 15.24 -39.96
CA GLY A 364 -16.07 13.94 -39.58
C GLY A 364 -15.94 13.69 -38.08
N ARG A 365 -16.55 14.53 -37.22
CA ARG A 365 -16.56 14.37 -35.76
C ARG A 365 -17.97 14.47 -35.19
N CYS A 366 -18.24 13.69 -34.16
CA CYS A 366 -19.50 13.75 -33.42
C CYS A 366 -19.50 14.90 -32.44
N ILE A 367 -20.35 15.91 -32.67
CA ILE A 367 -20.45 17.09 -31.82
C ILE A 367 -21.87 17.21 -31.25
N LYS A 368 -21.99 17.78 -30.05
CA LYS A 368 -23.30 18.16 -29.49
C LYS A 368 -23.96 19.19 -30.41
N PRO A 369 -25.29 19.14 -30.58
CA PRO A 369 -26.03 20.19 -31.27
C PRO A 369 -25.64 21.56 -30.73
N GLN A 370 -25.40 22.51 -31.63
CA GLN A 370 -24.91 23.82 -31.24
C GLN A 370 -25.99 24.61 -30.49
N ARG A 371 -25.63 25.23 -29.37
CA ARG A 371 -26.51 26.16 -28.66
C ARG A 371 -26.90 27.30 -29.62
N PRO A 372 -28.16 27.73 -29.59
CA PRO A 372 -28.55 28.93 -30.31
C PRO A 372 -27.76 30.13 -29.78
N THR A 373 -27.20 30.92 -30.69
CA THR A 373 -26.35 32.08 -30.34
C THR A 373 -26.87 33.39 -30.90
N ARG A 374 -27.79 33.32 -31.87
CA ARG A 374 -28.28 34.49 -32.57
C ARG A 374 -29.48 35.10 -31.86
N GLN A 375 -29.39 36.40 -31.63
CA GLN A 375 -30.43 37.20 -30.97
C GLN A 375 -31.55 37.57 -31.96
N LEU A 376 -32.66 38.09 -31.44
CA LEU A 376 -33.74 38.62 -32.27
C LEU A 376 -33.21 39.60 -33.33
N PHE A 377 -33.71 39.45 -34.55
CA PHE A 377 -33.40 40.18 -35.78
C PHE A 377 -32.04 39.90 -36.44
N GLU A 378 -31.20 39.05 -35.87
CA GLU A 378 -30.00 38.59 -36.56
C GLU A 378 -30.35 37.62 -37.70
N GLY A 379 -29.61 37.67 -38.81
CA GLY A 379 -29.81 36.74 -39.94
C GLY A 379 -29.69 35.28 -39.49
N CYS A 380 -30.32 34.32 -40.14
CA CYS A 380 -30.23 32.91 -39.73
C CYS A 380 -30.45 31.95 -40.91
N SER A 381 -29.94 30.73 -40.79
CA SER A 381 -30.09 29.66 -41.79
C SER A 381 -31.00 28.50 -41.34
N SER A 382 -31.16 28.30 -40.02
CA SER A 382 -32.09 27.33 -39.41
C SER A 382 -32.54 27.84 -38.04
N ALA A 383 -33.64 27.26 -37.50
CA ALA A 383 -34.19 27.67 -36.20
C ALA A 383 -33.25 27.38 -35.02
N GLU A 384 -32.34 26.41 -35.18
CA GLU A 384 -31.36 26.00 -34.16
C GLU A 384 -30.33 27.11 -33.84
N PHE A 385 -30.18 28.11 -34.72
CA PHE A 385 -29.28 29.24 -34.46
C PHE A 385 -29.89 30.33 -33.58
N CYS A 386 -31.22 30.35 -33.40
CA CYS A 386 -31.95 31.45 -32.80
C CYS A 386 -32.29 31.20 -31.33
N VAL A 387 -31.87 32.10 -30.44
CA VAL A 387 -32.16 32.01 -29.00
C VAL A 387 -33.65 32.24 -28.76
N ASP A 388 -34.33 31.21 -28.24
CA ASP A 388 -35.77 31.23 -27.90
C ASP A 388 -36.68 31.82 -28.99
N SER A 389 -36.27 31.67 -30.25
CA SER A 389 -36.88 32.32 -31.42
C SER A 389 -36.84 31.40 -32.63
N ILE A 390 -37.65 31.68 -33.65
CA ILE A 390 -37.65 30.90 -34.90
C ILE A 390 -36.83 31.60 -35.98
N CYS A 391 -36.27 30.83 -36.90
CA CYS A 391 -35.59 31.38 -38.07
C CYS A 391 -36.56 31.45 -39.26
N THR A 392 -37.20 32.60 -39.48
CA THR A 392 -38.09 32.84 -40.62
C THR A 392 -38.01 34.31 -41.09
N GLY A 393 -38.73 34.64 -42.15
CA GLY A 393 -38.78 35.97 -42.73
C GLY A 393 -39.70 36.04 -43.95
N PRO A 394 -39.74 37.19 -44.64
CA PRO A 394 -40.54 37.37 -45.85
C PRO A 394 -40.12 36.38 -46.95
N ALA A 395 -41.06 35.94 -47.79
CA ALA A 395 -40.81 34.96 -48.85
C ALA A 395 -39.66 35.34 -49.82
N ASN A 396 -39.40 36.65 -50.00
CA ASN A 396 -38.34 37.18 -50.87
C ASN A 396 -37.17 37.83 -50.08
N GLY A 397 -37.07 37.58 -48.76
CA GLY A 397 -36.17 38.28 -47.85
C GLY A 397 -35.13 37.41 -47.16
N ILE A 398 -34.20 38.05 -46.45
CA ILE A 398 -33.22 37.38 -45.58
C ILE A 398 -33.96 36.87 -44.33
N ARG A 399 -33.88 35.56 -44.06
CA ARG A 399 -34.40 34.96 -42.82
C ARG A 399 -33.63 35.48 -41.61
N ARG A 400 -34.37 35.79 -40.54
CA ARG A 400 -33.83 36.30 -39.28
C ARG A 400 -34.43 35.55 -38.10
N CYS A 401 -33.74 35.59 -36.96
CA CYS A 401 -34.29 35.12 -35.70
C CYS A 401 -35.42 36.05 -35.27
N VAL A 402 -36.62 35.53 -35.15
CA VAL A 402 -37.83 36.31 -34.88
C VAL A 402 -38.73 35.57 -33.91
N LYS A 403 -39.49 36.31 -33.11
CA LYS A 403 -40.48 35.74 -32.18
C LYS A 403 -41.60 35.11 -32.99
N SER A 404 -41.92 33.84 -32.74
CA SER A 404 -43.09 33.19 -33.35
C SER A 404 -44.39 33.77 -32.79
N CYS A 405 -45.44 33.78 -33.59
CA CYS A 405 -46.77 34.16 -33.14
C CYS A 405 -47.83 33.27 -33.78
N VAL A 406 -48.96 33.10 -33.10
CA VAL A 406 -50.17 32.48 -33.64
C VAL A 406 -51.22 33.56 -33.85
N VAL A 407 -51.34 34.46 -32.87
CA VAL A 407 -52.25 35.61 -32.86
C VAL A 407 -51.49 36.91 -32.64
N GLN A 408 -52.14 38.04 -32.94
CA GLN A 408 -51.53 39.36 -32.80
C GLN A 408 -51.06 39.67 -31.36
N GLY A 409 -51.69 39.07 -30.35
CA GLY A 409 -51.34 39.25 -28.94
C GLY A 409 -50.02 38.61 -28.50
N ASP A 410 -49.43 37.73 -29.32
CA ASP A 410 -48.14 37.10 -29.01
C ASP A 410 -46.95 38.03 -29.28
N CYS A 411 -47.19 39.11 -30.04
CA CYS A 411 -46.19 40.09 -30.43
C CYS A 411 -46.15 41.28 -29.48
N ASP A 412 -44.95 41.79 -29.25
CA ASP A 412 -44.75 42.97 -28.40
C ASP A 412 -45.34 44.23 -29.06
N ALA A 413 -45.64 45.24 -28.26
CA ALA A 413 -46.27 46.48 -28.74
C ALA A 413 -45.46 47.11 -29.88
N GLY A 414 -46.14 47.40 -31.00
CA GLY A 414 -45.50 47.93 -32.21
C GLY A 414 -45.05 46.87 -33.22
N SER A 415 -45.31 45.58 -32.97
CA SER A 415 -45.09 44.50 -33.95
C SER A 415 -46.41 43.90 -34.46
N VAL A 416 -46.40 43.30 -35.65
CA VAL A 416 -47.53 42.64 -36.30
C VAL A 416 -47.21 41.17 -36.53
N CYS A 417 -48.17 40.30 -36.22
CA CYS A 417 -48.05 38.86 -36.48
C CYS A 417 -48.35 38.54 -37.95
N GLU A 418 -47.32 38.22 -38.74
CA GLU A 418 -47.45 37.95 -40.17
C GLU A 418 -46.96 36.56 -40.57
N ALA A 419 -47.39 36.07 -41.74
CA ALA A 419 -46.94 34.79 -42.27
C ALA A 419 -45.57 34.94 -42.95
N GLY A 420 -44.62 34.10 -42.55
CA GLY A 420 -43.32 33.95 -43.20
C GLY A 420 -43.40 33.08 -44.46
N GLY A 421 -42.30 33.07 -45.22
CA GLY A 421 -42.18 32.31 -46.48
C GLY A 421 -42.25 30.79 -46.32
N ASP A 422 -42.21 30.27 -45.09
CA ASP A 422 -42.24 28.86 -44.73
C ASP A 422 -43.53 28.45 -44.01
N SER A 423 -44.60 29.23 -44.19
CA SER A 423 -45.92 29.04 -43.56
C SER A 423 -45.96 29.18 -42.03
N ARG A 424 -44.82 29.48 -41.38
CA ARG A 424 -44.78 29.84 -39.95
C ARG A 424 -45.05 31.32 -39.78
N ARG A 425 -45.74 31.71 -38.71
CA ARG A 425 -46.04 33.12 -38.41
C ARG A 425 -45.04 33.70 -37.40
N TYR A 426 -44.69 34.97 -37.58
CA TYR A 426 -43.72 35.67 -36.76
C TYR A 426 -44.06 37.13 -36.52
N CYS A 427 -43.50 37.70 -35.46
CA CYS A 427 -43.65 39.10 -35.10
C CYS A 427 -42.69 39.97 -35.91
N ARG A 428 -43.24 40.79 -36.81
CA ARG A 428 -42.49 41.80 -37.56
C ARG A 428 -42.74 43.19 -36.94
N PRO A 429 -41.72 44.03 -36.70
CA PRO A 429 -41.94 45.43 -36.36
C PRO A 429 -42.82 46.11 -37.42
N ALA A 430 -43.87 46.81 -36.98
CA ALA A 430 -44.72 47.58 -37.88
C ALA A 430 -43.86 48.67 -38.55
N ASP A 431 -43.95 48.81 -39.88
CA ASP A 431 -43.17 49.80 -40.60
C ASP A 431 -43.38 51.19 -39.99
N VAL A 432 -42.33 51.73 -39.36
CA VAL A 432 -42.29 53.14 -39.01
C VAL A 432 -42.27 53.88 -40.34
N ARG A 433 -43.41 54.42 -40.74
CA ARG A 433 -43.45 55.36 -41.87
C ARG A 433 -42.53 56.50 -41.49
N PHE A 434 -41.37 56.58 -42.13
CA PHE A 434 -40.57 57.80 -42.13
C PHE A 434 -41.44 58.88 -42.78
N THR A 435 -42.07 59.72 -41.97
CA THR A 435 -42.56 61.01 -42.44
C THR A 435 -41.34 61.82 -42.87
N PRO A 436 -41.31 62.37 -44.10
CA PRO A 436 -40.22 63.23 -44.50
C PRO A 436 -40.26 64.49 -43.63
N VAL A 437 -39.32 64.61 -42.70
CA VAL A 437 -39.07 65.88 -42.00
C VAL A 437 -38.47 66.83 -43.03
N THR A 438 -39.25 67.81 -43.46
CA THR A 438 -38.71 69.01 -44.10
C THR A 438 -37.69 69.65 -43.15
N VAL A 439 -36.43 69.61 -43.54
CA VAL A 439 -35.34 70.29 -42.84
C VAL A 439 -35.58 71.80 -42.92
N LYS A 440 -36.04 72.42 -41.84
CA LYS A 440 -35.79 73.84 -41.60
C LYS A 440 -34.40 73.96 -40.99
N ALA A 441 -33.51 74.63 -41.71
CA ALA A 441 -32.21 75.02 -41.22
C ALA A 441 -32.35 75.81 -39.91
N ALA A 442 -31.78 75.28 -38.84
CA ALA A 442 -31.52 76.02 -37.62
C ALA A 442 -30.13 75.61 -37.12
N SER A 443 -29.19 76.53 -37.32
CA SER A 443 -27.88 76.53 -36.70
C SER A 443 -28.01 76.44 -35.18
N LEU A 444 -27.19 75.60 -34.52
CA LEU A 444 -26.78 75.78 -33.13
C LEU A 444 -25.47 74.98 -32.94
N ILE A 445 -24.32 75.65 -33.01
CA ILE A 445 -23.53 76.14 -31.87
C ILE A 445 -22.94 74.99 -31.04
N ILE A 446 -21.64 74.79 -31.24
CA ILE A 446 -20.75 73.97 -30.42
C ILE A 446 -20.63 74.66 -29.05
N GLY A 447 -21.12 73.99 -28.01
CA GLY A 447 -20.94 74.40 -26.62
C GLY A 447 -20.20 73.31 -25.86
N ASN A 448 -18.88 73.47 -25.73
CA ASN A 448 -18.08 72.79 -24.71
C ASN A 448 -18.56 73.23 -23.33
N GLN A 449 -18.84 72.28 -22.42
CA GLN A 449 -18.56 72.50 -21.01
C GLN A 449 -18.19 71.19 -20.31
N LEU A 450 -17.03 71.29 -19.66
CA LEU A 450 -16.32 70.32 -18.84
C LEU A 450 -16.91 70.24 -17.43
N ALA A 451 -16.56 69.15 -16.74
CA ALA A 451 -16.29 69.04 -15.30
C ALA A 451 -17.50 69.16 -14.34
N ASP A 452 -17.60 68.44 -13.23
CA ASP A 452 -16.74 67.45 -12.57
C ASP A 452 -17.59 66.72 -11.52
N GLY A 453 -17.18 65.50 -11.15
CA GLY A 453 -17.83 64.73 -10.09
C GLY A 453 -17.14 63.40 -9.76
N CYS A 454 -15.82 63.45 -9.53
CA CYS A 454 -14.97 62.36 -9.08
C CYS A 454 -15.34 61.74 -7.73
N SER A 455 -15.11 60.43 -7.56
CA SER A 455 -14.10 59.84 -6.64
C SER A 455 -14.18 58.32 -6.77
N VAL A 456 -13.26 57.65 -7.47
CA VAL A 456 -11.83 57.36 -7.20
C VAL A 456 -11.61 56.56 -5.93
N ALA A 457 -11.22 55.30 -6.11
CA ALA A 457 -10.00 54.66 -5.60
C ALA A 457 -10.20 53.15 -5.80
N GLY A 458 -9.45 52.45 -6.63
CA GLY A 458 -8.00 52.50 -6.89
C GLY A 458 -7.55 51.04 -6.76
N GLY A 459 -6.55 50.52 -7.45
CA GLY A 459 -5.58 51.01 -8.41
C GLY A 459 -4.90 49.74 -8.97
N SER A 460 -4.56 49.71 -10.26
CA SER A 460 -3.22 50.04 -10.79
C SER A 460 -2.22 48.91 -10.52
N ALA A 461 -1.37 48.45 -11.44
CA ALA A 461 -1.01 48.85 -12.79
C ALA A 461 -0.30 47.62 -13.42
N GLY A 462 -0.37 47.36 -14.72
CA GLY A 462 0.49 47.98 -15.74
C GLY A 462 1.45 46.90 -16.29
N LEU A 463 1.94 46.87 -17.52
CA LEU A 463 1.91 47.76 -18.66
C LEU A 463 2.16 46.92 -19.94
N TRP A 464 1.43 47.24 -21.01
CA TRP A 464 1.86 47.46 -22.41
C TRP A 464 2.99 46.63 -23.05
N PHE A 465 2.71 46.02 -24.22
CA PHE A 465 3.05 46.63 -25.53
C PHE A 465 2.29 45.97 -26.71
N LEU A 466 1.86 46.84 -27.64
CA LEU A 466 1.11 46.57 -28.88
C LEU A 466 1.93 45.88 -29.99
N GLY A 467 1.23 45.32 -30.99
CA GLY A 467 1.58 45.65 -32.38
C GLY A 467 1.25 44.66 -33.50
N ALA A 468 0.02 44.75 -34.01
CA ALA A 468 -0.37 44.78 -35.42
C ALA A 468 -0.06 43.63 -36.42
N LEU A 469 -1.19 43.07 -36.86
CA LEU A 469 -1.57 42.49 -38.15
C LEU A 469 -1.05 43.23 -39.41
N LEU A 470 -0.63 42.48 -40.45
CA LEU A 470 -1.16 42.46 -41.84
C LEU A 470 -0.14 42.27 -43.00
N LEU A 471 -0.58 41.43 -43.96
CA LEU A 471 -0.36 41.46 -45.42
C LEU A 471 1.05 41.18 -45.99
N ARG A 472 1.25 39.93 -46.44
CA ARG A 472 2.23 39.55 -47.48
C ARG A 472 1.54 39.47 -48.85
N ARG A 473 1.91 40.35 -49.79
CA ARG A 473 1.77 40.13 -51.25
C ARG A 473 3.15 40.19 -51.93
N ARG A 474 3.26 39.37 -52.97
CA ARG A 474 4.44 38.90 -53.71
C ARG A 474 5.14 39.94 -54.61
N ARG A 475 6.34 39.51 -55.06
CA ARG A 475 7.10 39.82 -56.31
C ARG A 475 7.99 41.07 -56.23
N ALA A 476 9.16 41.16 -56.86
CA ALA A 476 10.07 40.25 -57.57
C ALA A 476 11.28 41.11 -58.03
N ARG A 477 12.46 40.49 -58.25
CA ARG A 477 13.59 40.97 -59.11
C ARG A 477 14.29 42.27 -58.65
N ASN A 478 15.60 42.46 -58.76
CA ASN A 478 16.69 41.79 -59.49
C ASN A 478 17.87 41.55 -58.56
#